data_AF-A0A352S2K7-F1
#
_entry.id   AF-A0A352S2K7-F1
#
_cell.length_a   1.000
_cell.length_b   1.000
_cell.length_c   1.000
_cell.angle_alpha   90.00
_cell.angle_beta   90.00
_cell.angle_gamma   90.00
#
_symmetry.space_group_name_H-M   'P 1'
#
loop_
_entity.id
_entity.type
_entity.pdbx_description
1 polymer ?
#
loop_
_entity_poly.entity_id
_entity_poly.type
_entity_poly.pdbx_seq_one_letter_code
_entity_poly.pdbx_strand_id
1 'polypeptide(L)' 'SPMLGKKPNGNPELVLNWITPHQKWGIHSTYSDNLRMLTLSRGGPHVWISEVEAKANGIRDNDWVEVFNVNGTP' A
#
# COMPACT_ATOMS: atom_id res chain seq x y z
N SER A 1 -2.30 17.99 1.68
CA SER A 1 -1.15 17.45 0.93
C SER A 1 -1.15 18.05 -0.48
N PRO A 2 0.00 18.34 -1.11
CA PRO A 2 0.09 19.00 -2.41
C PRO A 2 -0.67 18.29 -3.56
N MET A 3 -0.86 16.98 -3.45
CA MET A 3 -1.54 16.18 -4.47
C MET A 3 -3.04 15.94 -4.21
N LEU A 4 -3.54 16.27 -3.02
CA LEU A 4 -4.92 15.97 -2.62
C LEU A 4 -5.92 16.65 -3.57
N GLY A 5 -6.78 15.84 -4.20
CA GLY A 5 -7.81 16.28 -5.13
C GLY A 5 -7.30 16.85 -6.46
N LYS A 6 -6.00 16.72 -6.77
CA LYS A 6 -5.41 17.25 -8.01
C LYS A 6 -5.58 16.31 -9.20
N LYS A 7 -5.60 15.00 -8.97
CA LYS A 7 -5.71 13.95 -9.98
C LYS A 7 -6.64 12.83 -9.49
N PRO A 8 -7.95 13.10 -9.35
CA PRO A 8 -8.87 12.11 -8.80
C PRO A 8 -9.08 10.95 -9.77
N ASN A 9 -9.24 9.73 -9.23
CA ASN A 9 -9.58 8.52 -9.99
C ASN A 9 -11.04 8.05 -9.76
N GLY A 10 -11.87 8.89 -9.13
CA GLY A 10 -13.26 8.58 -8.79
C GLY A 10 -13.45 7.97 -7.39
N ASN A 11 -12.39 7.68 -6.65
CA ASN A 11 -12.44 7.20 -5.28
C ASN A 11 -11.99 8.28 -4.27
N PRO A 12 -12.37 8.15 -2.97
CA PRO A 12 -11.87 9.02 -1.90
C PRO A 12 -10.34 8.98 -1.78
N GLU A 13 -9.73 10.11 -1.43
CA GLU A 13 -8.28 10.23 -1.23
C GLU A 13 -7.94 10.41 0.26
N LEU A 14 -6.90 9.71 0.72
CA LEU A 14 -6.39 9.77 2.08
C LEU A 14 -4.99 10.41 2.12
N VAL A 15 -4.74 11.26 3.12
CA VAL A 15 -3.41 11.78 3.42
C VAL A 15 -2.90 11.12 4.69
N LEU A 16 -1.89 10.26 4.55
CA LEU A 16 -1.34 9.46 5.65
C LEU A 16 0.18 9.61 5.73
N ASN A 17 0.77 9.19 6.85
CA ASN A 17 2.21 9.03 6.98
C ASN A 17 2.67 7.78 6.22
N TRP A 18 3.75 7.90 5.45
CA TRP A 18 4.35 6.79 4.71
C TRP A 18 5.56 6.24 5.47
N ILE A 19 5.39 5.06 6.07
CA ILE A 19 6.45 4.35 6.82
C ILE A 19 6.77 3.02 6.12
N THR A 20 8.06 2.69 6.03
CA THR A 20 8.55 1.50 5.31
C THR A 20 9.42 0.63 6.22
N PRO A 21 8.83 -0.02 7.24
CA PRO A 21 9.56 -0.96 8.08
C PRO A 21 10.03 -2.16 7.26
N HIS A 22 11.07 -2.83 7.72
CA HIS A 22 11.57 -4.03 7.05
C HIS A 22 10.54 -5.16 7.13
N GLN A 23 10.34 -5.85 5.99
CA GLN A 23 9.37 -6.93 5.89
C GLN A 23 9.84 -8.21 6.60
N LYS A 24 8.88 -9.02 7.05
CA LYS A 24 9.13 -10.36 7.60
C LYS A 24 9.49 -11.40 6.53
N TRP A 25 9.09 -11.16 5.27
CA TRP A 25 9.06 -12.17 4.21
C TRP A 25 10.21 -12.03 3.19
N GLY A 26 11.30 -11.37 3.57
CA GLY A 26 12.47 -11.20 2.72
C GLY A 26 13.53 -10.35 3.42
N ILE A 27 14.73 -10.29 2.83
CA ILE A 27 15.80 -9.41 3.26
C ILE A 27 16.00 -8.36 2.17
N HIS A 28 15.43 -7.17 2.40
CA HIS A 28 15.27 -6.17 1.35
C HIS A 28 14.51 -6.76 0.15
N SER A 29 15.09 -6.76 -1.05
CA SER A 29 14.58 -7.42 -2.25
C SER A 29 15.03 -8.88 -2.38
N THR A 30 16.00 -9.34 -1.59
CA THR A 30 16.38 -10.75 -1.63
C THR A 30 15.24 -11.57 -1.03
N TYR A 31 14.81 -12.60 -1.77
CA TYR A 31 13.64 -13.43 -1.50
C TYR A 31 12.27 -12.78 -1.71
N SER A 32 12.17 -11.54 -2.22
CA SER A 32 10.85 -10.94 -2.48
C SER A 32 10.06 -11.65 -3.57
N ASP A 33 10.76 -12.28 -4.52
CA ASP A 33 10.20 -13.08 -5.62
C ASP A 33 10.23 -14.59 -5.33
N ASN A 34 10.71 -14.99 -4.14
CA ASN A 34 10.78 -16.39 -3.77
C ASN A 34 9.36 -16.95 -3.56
N LEU A 35 9.00 -17.99 -4.32
CA LEU A 35 7.66 -18.58 -4.28
C LEU A 35 7.22 -19.00 -2.87
N ARG A 36 8.13 -19.50 -2.03
CA ARG A 36 7.79 -19.89 -0.66
C ARG A 36 7.47 -18.66 0.20
N MET A 37 8.21 -17.57 0.07
CA MET A 37 7.93 -16.33 0.80
C MET A 37 6.67 -15.64 0.30
N LEU A 38 6.42 -15.66 -1.01
CA LEU A 38 5.16 -15.17 -1.59
C LEU A 38 3.95 -15.96 -1.05
N THR A 39 4.06 -17.29 -0.97
CA THR A 39 3.01 -18.17 -0.45
C THR A 39 2.73 -17.95 1.04
N LEU A 40 3.77 -17.68 1.85
CA LEU A 40 3.63 -17.39 3.28
C LEU A 40 3.17 -15.96 3.58
N SER A 41 3.20 -15.08 2.58
CA SER A 41 2.77 -13.69 2.68
C SER A 41 1.43 -13.48 1.98
N ARG A 42 1.28 -12.36 1.26
CA ARG A 42 0.07 -11.99 0.49
C ARG A 42 0.29 -12.09 -1.02
N GLY A 43 1.26 -12.90 -1.47
CA GLY A 43 1.47 -13.17 -2.89
C GLY A 43 2.04 -12.02 -3.72
N GLY A 44 2.55 -10.96 -3.08
CA GLY A 44 3.16 -9.83 -3.77
C GLY A 44 3.30 -8.57 -2.89
N PRO A 45 3.62 -7.42 -3.52
CA PRO A 45 3.64 -6.13 -2.85
C PRO A 45 2.29 -5.80 -2.21
N HIS A 46 2.32 -5.27 -0.99
CA HIS A 46 1.13 -4.88 -0.24
C HIS A 46 1.46 -3.74 0.71
N VAL A 47 0.44 -2.96 1.07
CA VAL A 47 0.52 -1.89 2.07
C VAL A 47 -0.37 -2.23 3.27
N TRP A 48 0.01 -1.73 4.44
CA TRP A 48 -0.79 -1.84 5.65
C TRP A 48 -1.44 -0.49 5.93
N ILE A 49 -2.74 -0.49 6.18
CA ILE A 49 -3.54 0.68 6.55
C ILE A 49 -4.37 0.33 7.78
N SER A 50 -4.69 1.30 8.65
CA SER A 50 -5.54 1.00 9.79
C SER A 50 -6.97 0.65 9.36
N GLU A 51 -7.65 -0.18 10.14
CA GLU A 51 -9.05 -0.51 9.86
C GLU A 51 -9.97 0.70 9.88
N VAL A 52 -9.69 1.69 10.74
CA VAL A 52 -10.53 2.89 10.88
C VAL A 52 -10.49 3.72 9.61
N GLU A 53 -9.30 3.97 9.08
CA GLU A 53 -9.11 4.74 7.85
C GLU A 53 -9.66 3.98 6.63
N ALA A 54 -9.42 2.66 6.57
CA ALA A 54 -9.93 1.80 5.49
C ALA A 54 -11.47 1.79 5.46
N LYS A 55 -12.12 1.55 6.61
CA LYS A 55 -13.59 1.54 6.72
C LYS A 55 -14.20 2.90 6.36
N ALA A 56 -13.59 4.00 6.80
CA ALA A 56 -14.07 5.35 6.50
C ALA A 56 -14.04 5.69 5.00
N ASN A 57 -13.22 4.99 4.21
CA ASN A 57 -13.04 5.24 2.77
C ASN A 57 -13.47 4.06 1.89
N GLY A 58 -14.18 3.08 2.46
CA GLY A 58 -14.72 1.94 1.71
C GLY A 58 -13.66 0.98 1.15
N ILE A 59 -12.44 0.99 1.70
CA ILE A 59 -11.37 0.07 1.31
C ILE A 59 -11.54 -1.24 2.09
N ARG A 60 -11.59 -2.37 1.40
CA ARG A 60 -11.66 -3.70 2.02
C ARG A 60 -10.29 -4.36 2.02
N ASP A 61 -10.12 -5.35 2.91
CA ASP A 61 -8.90 -6.15 2.92
C ASP A 61 -8.64 -6.74 1.53
N ASN A 62 -7.39 -6.64 1.08
CA ASN A 62 -6.94 -7.12 -0.22
C ASN A 62 -7.50 -6.39 -1.47
N ASP A 63 -8.20 -5.26 -1.32
CA ASP A 63 -8.56 -4.42 -2.46
C ASP A 63 -7.30 -3.80 -3.09
N TRP A 64 -7.36 -3.55 -4.40
CA TRP A 64 -6.34 -2.76 -5.09
C TRP A 64 -6.42 -1.30 -4.62
N VAL A 65 -5.25 -0.71 -4.36
CA VAL A 65 -5.10 0.68 -3.93
C VAL A 65 -4.00 1.36 -4.73
N GLU A 66 -4.09 2.68 -4.85
CA GLU A 66 -3.03 3.52 -5.42
C GLU A 66 -2.48 4.43 -4.32
N VAL A 67 -1.16 4.45 -4.16
CA VAL A 67 -0.47 5.37 -3.26
C VAL A 67 0.34 6.32 -4.11
N PHE A 68 0.25 7.63 -3.90
CA PHE A 68 0.95 8.60 -4.74
C PHE A 68 1.29 9.87 -3.97
N ASN A 69 2.30 10.59 -4.44
CA ASN A 69 2.61 11.95 -4.02
C ASN A 69 3.28 12.73 -5.17
N VAL A 70 3.85 13.90 -4.86
CA VAL A 70 4.53 14.75 -5.88
C VAL A 70 5.74 14.09 -6.52
N ASN A 71 6.35 13.09 -5.87
CA ASN A 71 7.52 12.37 -6.37
C ASN A 71 7.14 11.20 -7.29
N GLY A 72 5.88 10.75 -7.27
CA GLY A 72 5.37 9.66 -8.11
C GLY A 72 4.42 8.71 -7.38
N THR A 73 4.17 7.57 -8.02
CA THR A 73 3.38 6.44 -7.53
C THR A 73 4.35 5.26 -7.34
N PRO A 74 4.72 4.91 -6.08
CA PRO A 74 5.65 3.81 -5.79
C PRO A 74 5.14 2.42 -6.17
#